data_AF-A0A1B6IHS8-F1
#
_entry.id   AF-A0A1B6IHS8-F1
#
_cell.length_a   1.000
_cell.length_b   1.000
_cell.length_c   1.000
_cell.angle_alpha   90.00
_cell.angle_beta   90.00
_cell.angle_gamma   90.00
#
_symmetry.space_group_name_H-M   'P 1'
#
loop_
_entity.id
_entity.type
_entity.pdbx_description
1 polymer ?
#
loop_
_entity_poly.entity_id
_entity_poly.type
_entity_poly.pdbx_seq_one_letter_code
_entity_poly.pdbx_strand_id
1 'polypeptide(L)'
;KQLDFHHCQLVLERMAMLHALSVGVHRKYPELLPSTGVHLIYNDTLPEPDKKQLRSINNAMLTALVEEVEEIDGCSKYADKIRDGITTQYDRALKFLVPNDKGMNVLNLGDNWTNNMMFKYNDDGEVVDVKFIDFQNALFGTYAVDLNYFWWSSANESVRENHREELFEV
;
A
#
# COMPACT_ATOMS: atom_id res chain seq x y z
N LYS A 1 -1.76 -1.92 -16.63
CA LYS A 1 -2.26 -0.61 -17.12
C LYS A 1 -2.73 0.16 -15.90
N GLN A 2 -2.36 1.42 -15.74
CA GLN A 2 -2.82 2.24 -14.60
C GLN A 2 -4.29 2.64 -14.76
N LEU A 3 -4.95 2.92 -13.64
CA LEU A 3 -6.39 3.14 -13.53
C LEU A 3 -6.76 4.59 -13.80
N ASP A 4 -7.88 4.78 -14.52
CA ASP A 4 -8.53 6.08 -14.66
C ASP A 4 -9.38 6.43 -13.44
N PHE A 5 -10.03 7.60 -13.49
CA PHE A 5 -10.84 8.15 -12.41
C PHE A 5 -11.93 7.18 -11.93
N HIS A 6 -12.75 6.65 -12.84
CA HIS A 6 -13.88 5.80 -12.50
C HIS A 6 -13.44 4.48 -11.85
N HIS A 7 -12.33 3.90 -12.33
CA HIS A 7 -11.75 2.73 -11.69
C HIS A 7 -11.23 3.06 -10.27
N CYS A 8 -10.56 4.21 -10.11
CA CYS A 8 -10.05 4.64 -8.81
C CYS A 8 -11.18 4.90 -7.81
N GLN A 9 -12.28 5.52 -8.26
CA GLN A 9 -13.45 5.76 -7.44
C GLN A 9 -14.00 4.46 -6.85
N LEU A 10 -14.28 3.45 -7.69
CA LEU A 10 -14.79 2.16 -7.22
C LEU A 10 -13.81 1.45 -6.27
N VAL A 11 -12.51 1.54 -6.52
CA VAL A 11 -11.49 0.98 -5.62
C VAL A 11 -11.52 1.67 -4.26
N LEU A 12 -11.58 2.99 -4.22
CA LEU A 12 -11.59 3.74 -2.96
C LEU A 12 -12.89 3.50 -2.19
N GLU A 13 -14.05 3.46 -2.85
CA GLU A 13 -15.33 3.13 -2.23
C GLU A 13 -15.28 1.72 -1.60
N ARG A 14 -14.80 0.71 -2.35
CA ARG A 14 -14.73 -0.66 -1.86
C ARG A 14 -13.70 -0.83 -0.73
N MET A 15 -12.58 -0.11 -0.80
CA MET A 15 -11.56 -0.06 0.25
C MET A 15 -12.12 0.61 1.51
N ALA A 16 -12.78 1.76 1.39
CA ALA A 16 -13.39 2.47 2.49
C ALA A 16 -14.45 1.61 3.21
N MET A 17 -15.25 0.86 2.45
CA MET A 17 -16.18 -0.13 3.03
C MET A 17 -15.45 -1.20 3.85
N LEU A 18 -14.37 -1.80 3.32
CA LEU A 18 -13.58 -2.80 4.06
C LEU A 18 -12.99 -2.20 5.34
N HIS A 19 -12.39 -1.01 5.24
CA HIS A 19 -11.81 -0.29 6.37
C HIS A 19 -12.87 0.01 7.44
N ALA A 20 -14.03 0.55 7.07
CA ALA A 20 -15.11 0.85 7.99
C ALA A 20 -15.67 -0.41 8.67
N LEU A 21 -15.86 -1.50 7.92
CA LEU A 21 -16.27 -2.78 8.48
C LEU A 21 -15.24 -3.31 9.48
N SER A 22 -13.94 -3.19 9.17
CA SER A 22 -12.87 -3.64 10.06
C SER A 22 -12.86 -2.87 11.40
N VAL A 23 -13.15 -1.56 11.39
CA VAL A 23 -13.32 -0.77 12.61
C VAL A 23 -14.50 -1.30 13.44
N GLY A 24 -15.63 -1.59 12.80
CA GLY A 24 -16.80 -2.18 13.46
C GLY A 24 -16.49 -3.56 14.08
N VAL A 25 -15.78 -4.41 13.33
CA VAL A 25 -15.35 -5.74 13.79
C VAL A 25 -14.39 -5.61 14.97
N HIS A 26 -13.39 -4.75 14.91
CA HIS A 26 -12.42 -4.55 15.99
C HIS A 26 -13.08 -4.04 17.27
N ARG A 27 -14.07 -3.13 17.16
CA ARG A 27 -14.84 -2.66 18.33
C ARG A 27 -15.59 -3.80 19.04
N LYS A 28 -16.06 -4.80 18.28
CA LYS A 28 -16.81 -5.95 18.81
C LYS A 28 -15.91 -7.10 19.26
N TYR A 29 -14.79 -7.30 18.56
CA TYR A 29 -13.84 -8.38 18.76
C TYR A 29 -12.40 -7.81 18.68
N PRO A 30 -11.90 -7.17 19.75
CA PRO A 30 -10.62 -6.45 19.73
C PRO A 30 -9.45 -7.32 19.31
N GLU A 31 -9.44 -8.59 19.72
CA GLU A 31 -8.34 -9.52 19.47
C GLU A 31 -8.34 -10.14 18.06
N LEU A 32 -9.44 -10.03 17.31
CA LEU A 32 -9.59 -10.76 16.04
C LEU A 32 -8.62 -10.23 14.97
N LEU A 33 -8.60 -8.91 14.75
CA LEU A 33 -7.83 -8.30 13.66
C LEU A 33 -6.33 -8.12 13.95
N PRO A 34 -5.88 -7.83 15.19
CA PRO A 34 -4.45 -7.83 15.50
C PRO A 34 -3.74 -9.16 15.20
N SER A 35 -4.50 -10.27 15.13
CA SER A 35 -3.98 -11.61 14.83
C SER A 35 -3.99 -12.01 13.35
N THR A 36 -4.55 -11.20 12.44
CA THR A 36 -4.87 -11.65 11.06
C THR A 36 -3.67 -11.83 10.13
N GLY A 37 -2.51 -11.25 10.43
CA GLY A 37 -1.34 -11.39 9.56
C GLY A 37 -0.25 -10.34 9.77
N VAL A 38 0.85 -10.53 9.05
CA VAL A 38 2.02 -9.64 8.99
C VAL A 38 2.45 -9.50 7.53
N HIS A 39 2.96 -8.33 7.16
CA HIS A 39 3.42 -8.08 5.80
C HIS A 39 4.61 -9.00 5.47
N LEU A 40 4.60 -9.68 4.31
CA LEU A 40 5.59 -10.72 3.98
C LEU A 40 7.04 -10.20 3.97
N ILE A 41 7.25 -9.00 3.43
CA ILE A 41 8.59 -8.36 3.34
C ILE A 41 8.98 -7.60 4.62
N TYR A 42 8.02 -6.91 5.25
CA TYR A 42 8.25 -6.09 6.43
C TYR A 42 7.63 -6.78 7.64
N ASN A 43 8.35 -7.77 8.16
CA ASN A 43 7.86 -8.63 9.23
C ASN A 43 8.85 -8.68 10.41
N ASP A 44 8.49 -8.05 11.52
CA ASP A 44 9.35 -8.06 12.72
C ASP A 44 9.17 -9.31 13.59
N THR A 45 8.22 -10.20 13.26
CA THR A 45 8.00 -11.47 13.97
C THR A 45 8.97 -12.58 13.56
N LEU A 46 9.73 -12.36 12.48
CA LEU A 46 10.71 -13.33 11.99
C LEU A 46 11.97 -13.39 12.88
N PRO A 47 12.68 -14.54 12.89
CA PRO A 47 14.00 -14.65 13.49
C PRO A 47 15.00 -13.61 12.95
N GLU A 48 15.96 -13.19 13.78
CA GLU A 48 16.98 -12.20 13.41
C GLU A 48 17.76 -12.50 12.11
N PRO A 49 18.14 -13.76 11.81
CA PRO A 49 18.80 -14.08 10.54
C PRO A 49 17.93 -13.72 9.32
N ASP A 50 16.63 -14.00 9.39
CA ASP A 50 15.69 -13.77 8.29
C ASP A 50 15.40 -12.28 8.13
N LYS A 51 15.22 -11.55 9.24
CA LYS A 51 15.09 -10.07 9.22
C LYS A 51 16.32 -9.40 8.64
N LYS A 52 17.52 -9.87 9.00
CA LYS A 52 18.78 -9.37 8.44
C LYS A 52 18.87 -9.65 6.94
N GLN A 53 18.42 -10.82 6.50
CA GLN A 53 18.39 -11.16 5.07
C GLN A 53 17.41 -10.24 4.30
N LEU A 54 16.18 -10.07 4.78
CA LEU A 54 15.18 -9.21 4.15
C LEU A 54 15.65 -7.75 4.07
N ARG A 55 16.27 -7.24 5.15
CA ARG A 55 16.91 -5.92 5.15
C ARG A 55 18.02 -5.82 4.11
N SER A 56 18.89 -6.83 4.02
CA SER A 56 19.97 -6.84 3.03
C SER A 56 19.44 -6.82 1.60
N ILE A 57 18.37 -7.58 1.32
CA ILE A 57 17.71 -7.61 0.01
C ILE A 57 17.09 -6.24 -0.29
N ASN A 58 16.38 -5.66 0.67
CA ASN A 58 15.79 -4.32 0.53
C ASN A 58 16.86 -3.26 0.22
N ASN A 59 17.96 -3.26 0.97
CA ASN A 59 19.07 -2.34 0.75
C ASN A 59 19.67 -2.50 -0.65
N ALA A 60 19.89 -3.74 -1.10
CA ALA A 60 20.41 -4.01 -2.44
C ALA A 60 19.47 -3.52 -3.54
N MET A 61 18.15 -3.73 -3.39
CA MET A 61 17.16 -3.20 -4.33
C MET A 61 17.17 -1.68 -4.39
N LEU A 62 17.27 -0.99 -3.24
CA LEU A 62 17.34 0.47 -3.21
C LEU A 62 18.68 1.00 -3.76
N THR A 63 19.79 0.29 -3.57
CA THR A 63 21.07 0.64 -4.19
C THR A 63 20.99 0.55 -5.70
N ALA A 64 20.45 -0.55 -6.24
CA ALA A 64 20.24 -0.68 -7.68
C ALA A 64 19.31 0.42 -8.23
N LEU A 65 18.24 0.77 -7.50
CA LEU A 65 17.36 1.88 -7.88
C LEU A 65 18.10 3.23 -7.92
N VAL A 66 19.01 3.48 -6.97
CA VAL A 66 19.83 4.70 -6.97
C VAL A 66 20.68 4.78 -8.23
N GLU A 67 21.37 3.70 -8.58
CA GLU A 67 22.22 3.63 -9.78
C GLU A 67 21.41 3.94 -11.05
N GLU A 68 20.22 3.36 -11.19
CA GLU A 68 19.34 3.64 -12.34
C GLU A 68 18.82 5.08 -12.36
N VAL A 69 18.46 5.65 -11.19
CA VAL A 69 17.93 7.02 -11.08
C VAL A 69 19.00 8.07 -11.40
N GLU A 70 20.28 7.79 -11.15
CA GLU A 70 21.39 8.69 -11.48
C GLU A 70 21.61 8.85 -12.99
N GLU A 71 21.33 7.80 -13.77
CA GLU A 71 21.44 7.81 -15.23
C GLU A 71 20.27 8.52 -15.92
N ILE A 72 19.18 8.80 -15.19
CA ILE A 72 18.02 9.53 -15.72
C ILE A 72 18.27 11.05 -15.63
N ASP A 73 18.24 11.71 -16.79
CA ASP A 73 18.46 13.16 -16.88
C ASP A 73 17.47 13.95 -16.01
N GLY A 74 18.01 14.86 -15.20
CA GLY A 74 17.23 15.66 -14.23
C GLY A 74 16.79 14.93 -12.95
N CYS A 75 17.11 13.65 -12.77
CA CYS A 75 16.65 12.83 -11.64
C CYS A 75 17.69 12.59 -10.54
N SER A 76 18.96 12.96 -10.73
CA SER A 76 20.03 12.77 -9.74
C SER A 76 19.70 13.29 -8.33
N LYS A 77 18.98 14.41 -8.22
CA LYS A 77 18.49 14.97 -6.95
C LYS A 77 17.59 14.03 -6.14
N TYR A 78 16.97 13.04 -6.78
CA TYR A 78 16.15 12.02 -6.11
C TYR A 78 16.99 10.83 -5.65
N ALA A 79 18.07 10.50 -6.38
CA ALA A 79 19.02 9.46 -6.00
C ALA A 79 19.63 9.73 -4.62
N ASP A 80 20.03 10.98 -4.33
CA ASP A 80 20.56 11.38 -3.03
C ASP A 80 19.56 11.10 -1.89
N LYS A 81 18.29 11.44 -2.08
CA LYS A 81 17.24 11.20 -1.07
C LYS A 81 17.02 9.71 -0.82
N ILE A 82 17.07 8.88 -1.87
CA ILE A 82 16.91 7.43 -1.74
C ILE A 82 18.13 6.86 -1.01
N ARG A 83 19.35 7.31 -1.38
CA ARG A 83 20.62 6.89 -0.79
C ARG A 83 20.67 7.12 0.72
N ASP A 84 20.24 8.29 1.18
CA ASP A 84 20.14 8.63 2.60
C ASP A 84 19.21 7.69 3.38
N GLY A 85 18.23 7.10 2.68
CA GLY A 85 17.24 6.20 3.25
C GLY A 85 17.67 4.73 3.32
N ILE A 86 18.62 4.28 2.49
CA ILE A 86 18.88 2.84 2.23
C ILE A 86 18.97 2.03 3.52
N THR A 87 19.79 2.45 4.48
CA THR A 87 20.05 1.65 5.69
C THR A 87 18.95 1.75 6.75
N THR A 88 18.05 2.74 6.63
CA THR A 88 17.01 3.04 7.64
C THR A 88 15.59 2.78 7.15
N GLN A 89 15.38 2.63 5.84
CA GLN A 89 14.06 2.49 5.23
C GLN A 89 13.32 1.27 5.78
N TYR A 90 14.00 0.13 5.95
CA TYR A 90 13.38 -1.10 6.42
C TYR A 90 12.78 -0.95 7.82
N ASP A 91 13.51 -0.33 8.75
CA ASP A 91 13.02 -0.05 10.11
C ASP A 91 11.88 0.95 10.13
N ARG A 92 11.99 1.99 9.27
CA ARG A 92 10.92 2.99 9.14
C ARG A 92 9.64 2.36 8.62
N ALA A 93 9.74 1.46 7.65
CA ALA A 93 8.62 0.71 7.11
C ALA A 93 8.02 -0.22 8.16
N LEU A 94 8.82 -0.99 8.89
CA LEU A 94 8.35 -1.82 10.01
C LEU A 94 7.57 -0.97 11.02
N LYS A 95 8.12 0.15 11.46
CA LYS A 95 7.46 1.05 12.41
C LYS A 95 6.15 1.63 11.88
N PHE A 96 6.07 1.91 10.57
CA PHE A 96 4.86 2.44 9.94
C PHE A 96 3.72 1.41 9.87
N LEU A 97 4.06 0.12 9.77
CA LEU A 97 3.08 -0.97 9.63
C LEU A 97 2.49 -1.45 10.97
N VAL A 98 3.10 -1.09 12.11
CA VAL A 98 2.57 -1.44 13.44
C VAL A 98 1.32 -0.62 13.75
N PRO A 99 0.27 -1.21 14.37
CA PRO A 99 -0.88 -0.47 14.88
C PRO A 99 -0.50 0.74 15.74
N ASN A 100 -1.21 1.85 15.55
CA ASN A 100 -1.04 3.05 16.36
C ASN A 100 -2.23 3.20 17.32
N ASP A 101 -2.00 3.07 18.62
CA ASP A 101 -3.05 3.19 19.65
C ASP A 101 -3.76 4.54 19.68
N LYS A 102 -3.15 5.58 19.11
CA LYS A 102 -3.72 6.94 19.00
C LYS A 102 -4.40 7.20 17.66
N GLY A 103 -4.32 6.26 16.72
CA GLY A 103 -4.84 6.41 15.36
C GLY A 103 -6.03 5.49 15.08
N MET A 104 -6.63 5.68 13.90
CA MET A 104 -7.62 4.74 13.38
C MET A 104 -6.90 3.58 12.69
N ASN A 105 -6.91 2.41 13.34
CA ASN A 105 -6.40 1.17 12.76
C ASN A 105 -7.53 0.43 12.04
N VAL A 106 -7.20 -0.13 10.89
CA VAL A 106 -8.09 -0.85 9.99
C VAL A 106 -7.41 -2.13 9.52
N LEU A 107 -8.20 -3.08 9.01
CA LEU A 107 -7.66 -4.20 8.23
C LEU A 107 -7.29 -3.68 6.85
N ASN A 108 -5.99 -3.64 6.57
CA ASN A 108 -5.47 -3.33 5.24
C ASN A 108 -5.42 -4.59 4.38
N LEU A 109 -5.54 -4.41 3.07
CA LEU A 109 -5.25 -5.42 2.06
C LEU A 109 -3.74 -5.69 1.98
N GLY A 110 -2.92 -4.64 2.14
CA GLY A 110 -1.46 -4.70 2.21
C GLY A 110 -0.74 -4.89 0.87
N ASP A 111 -1.46 -5.29 -0.18
CA ASP A 111 -0.96 -5.41 -1.55
C ASP A 111 -2.02 -4.96 -2.57
N ASN A 112 -2.57 -3.77 -2.35
CA ASN A 112 -3.69 -3.27 -3.14
C ASN A 112 -3.25 -2.54 -4.42
N TRP A 113 -2.78 -3.30 -5.41
CA TRP A 113 -2.44 -2.80 -6.73
C TRP A 113 -3.31 -3.43 -7.83
N THR A 114 -3.27 -2.84 -9.04
CA THR A 114 -4.12 -3.24 -10.19
C THR A 114 -4.20 -4.73 -10.48
N ASN A 115 -3.14 -5.51 -10.26
CA ASN A 115 -3.15 -6.94 -10.53
C ASN A 115 -3.97 -7.75 -9.52
N ASN A 116 -4.18 -7.20 -8.32
CA ASN A 116 -4.98 -7.80 -7.26
C ASN A 116 -6.42 -7.27 -7.26
N MET A 117 -6.87 -6.70 -8.39
CA MET A 117 -8.20 -6.13 -8.58
C MET A 117 -8.88 -6.75 -9.81
N MET A 118 -10.09 -7.27 -9.61
CA MET A 118 -10.95 -7.72 -10.70
C MET A 118 -12.06 -6.71 -10.94
N PHE A 119 -12.06 -6.09 -12.12
CA PHE A 119 -13.06 -5.12 -12.52
C PHE A 119 -14.19 -5.78 -13.31
N LYS A 120 -15.42 -5.35 -13.02
CA LYS A 120 -16.61 -5.72 -13.78
C LYS A 120 -16.97 -4.56 -14.71
N TYR A 121 -17.29 -4.89 -15.95
CA TYR A 121 -17.76 -3.94 -16.96
C TYR A 121 -19.20 -4.24 -17.37
N ASN A 122 -19.97 -3.21 -17.69
CA ASN A 122 -21.30 -3.34 -18.31
C ASN A 122 -21.18 -3.55 -19.84
N ASP A 123 -22.33 -3.68 -20.51
CA ASP A 123 -22.40 -3.88 -21.97
C ASP A 123 -21.86 -2.68 -22.77
N ASP A 124 -21.87 -1.48 -22.17
CA ASP A 124 -21.32 -0.23 -22.73
C ASP A 124 -19.80 -0.10 -22.52
N GLY A 125 -19.18 -1.05 -21.80
CA GLY A 125 -17.74 -1.06 -21.51
C GLY A 125 -17.33 -0.18 -20.31
N GLU A 126 -18.28 0.33 -19.55
CA GLU A 126 -18.04 1.13 -18.35
C GLU A 126 -17.76 0.24 -17.14
N VAL A 127 -16.83 0.66 -16.29
CA VAL A 127 -16.53 -0.06 -15.04
C VAL A 127 -17.65 0.17 -14.03
N VAL A 128 -18.19 -0.90 -13.46
CA VAL A 128 -19.35 -0.85 -12.55
C VAL A 128 -19.12 -1.51 -11.20
N ASP A 129 -18.06 -2.31 -11.04
CA ASP A 129 -17.72 -2.92 -9.76
C ASP A 129 -16.25 -3.35 -9.73
N VAL A 130 -15.72 -3.55 -8.51
CA VAL A 130 -14.39 -4.09 -8.27
C VAL A 130 -14.42 -5.09 -7.11
N LYS A 131 -13.65 -6.17 -7.27
CA LYS A 131 -13.33 -7.11 -6.20
C LYS A 131 -11.82 -7.20 -5.98
N PHE A 132 -11.43 -7.12 -4.72
CA PHE A 132 -10.05 -7.39 -4.30
C PHE A 132 -9.82 -8.89 -4.16
N ILE A 133 -8.66 -9.32 -4.60
CA ILE A 133 -8.16 -10.69 -4.44
C ILE A 133 -6.76 -10.63 -3.81
N ASP A 134 -6.24 -11.79 -3.42
CA ASP A 134 -4.90 -11.94 -2.83
C ASP A 134 -4.65 -11.09 -1.57
N PHE A 135 -5.01 -11.68 -0.42
CA PHE A 135 -4.91 -11.04 0.89
C PHE A 135 -3.65 -11.47 1.66
N GLN A 136 -2.60 -11.95 0.97
CA GLN A 136 -1.41 -12.52 1.61
C GLN A 136 -0.62 -11.52 2.46
N ASN A 137 -0.74 -10.22 2.17
CA ASN A 137 -0.12 -9.14 2.92
C ASN A 137 -1.10 -8.41 3.85
N ALA A 138 -2.31 -8.94 4.06
CA ALA A 138 -3.31 -8.28 4.89
C ALA A 138 -2.79 -8.10 6.32
N LEU A 139 -2.92 -6.88 6.85
CA LEU A 139 -2.39 -6.52 8.16
C LEU A 139 -3.27 -5.48 8.84
N PHE A 140 -3.33 -5.54 10.17
CA PHE A 140 -4.03 -4.54 10.96
C PHE A 140 -3.11 -3.37 11.28
N GLY A 141 -3.50 -2.15 10.93
CA GLY A 141 -2.65 -0.97 11.09
C GLY A 141 -3.30 0.29 10.51
N THR A 142 -2.50 1.33 10.27
CA THR A 142 -3.02 2.59 9.69
C THR A 142 -3.62 2.37 8.30
N TYR A 143 -4.76 3.00 8.01
CA TYR A 143 -5.40 2.99 6.68
C TYR A 143 -4.51 3.59 5.58
N ALA A 144 -3.50 4.36 5.98
CA ALA A 144 -2.53 4.97 5.08
C ALA A 144 -1.69 3.93 4.32
N VAL A 145 -1.61 2.67 4.79
CA VAL A 145 -0.90 1.60 4.08
C VAL A 145 -1.53 1.35 2.72
N ASP A 146 -2.83 0.99 2.69
CA ASP A 146 -3.53 0.73 1.44
C ASP A 146 -3.61 1.96 0.55
N LEU A 147 -3.90 3.15 1.11
CA LEU A 147 -4.03 4.38 0.33
C LEU A 147 -2.71 4.75 -0.37
N ASN A 148 -1.59 4.82 0.37
CA ASN A 148 -0.32 5.20 -0.23
C ASN A 148 0.12 4.18 -1.28
N TYR A 149 -0.04 2.89 -0.98
CA TYR A 149 0.32 1.83 -1.92
C TYR A 149 -0.50 1.92 -3.21
N PHE A 150 -1.82 2.06 -3.09
CA PHE A 150 -2.74 2.19 -4.23
C PHE A 150 -2.40 3.39 -5.13
N TRP A 151 -2.23 4.57 -4.54
CA TRP A 151 -2.00 5.80 -5.31
C TRP A 151 -0.76 5.71 -6.20
N TRP A 152 0.36 5.24 -5.66
CA TRP A 152 1.63 5.23 -6.38
C TRP A 152 1.80 4.03 -7.30
N SER A 153 1.16 2.90 -6.99
CA SER A 153 1.24 1.69 -7.83
C SER A 153 0.24 1.69 -8.99
N SER A 154 -0.96 2.26 -8.80
CA SER A 154 -2.13 1.87 -9.59
C SER A 154 -2.88 3.01 -10.25
N ALA A 155 -3.10 4.13 -9.56
CA ALA A 155 -3.75 5.29 -10.17
C ALA A 155 -2.87 5.86 -11.30
N ASN A 156 -3.47 6.32 -12.40
CA ASN A 156 -2.70 6.94 -13.48
C ASN A 156 -2.24 8.36 -13.11
N GLU A 157 -1.32 8.92 -13.90
CA GLU A 157 -0.76 10.25 -13.66
C GLU A 157 -1.82 11.36 -13.58
N SER A 158 -2.75 11.39 -14.53
CA SER A 158 -3.83 12.38 -14.55
C SER A 158 -4.67 12.34 -13.28
N VAL A 159 -5.01 11.15 -12.77
CA VAL A 159 -5.74 11.01 -11.51
C VAL A 159 -4.91 11.51 -10.33
N ARG A 160 -3.63 11.10 -10.24
CA ARG A 160 -2.74 11.50 -9.12
C ARG A 160 -2.56 13.01 -9.04
N GLU A 161 -2.47 13.68 -10.19
CA GLU A 161 -2.20 15.12 -10.25
C GLU A 161 -3.47 15.98 -10.11
N ASN A 162 -4.60 15.55 -10.68
CA ASN A 162 -5.75 16.45 -10.88
C ASN A 162 -7.02 16.04 -10.12
N HIS A 163 -7.14 14.78 -9.69
CA HIS A 163 -8.40 14.24 -9.18
C HIS A 163 -8.33 13.65 -7.77
N ARG A 164 -7.17 13.74 -7.12
CA ARG A 164 -6.98 13.12 -5.80
C ARG A 164 -7.89 13.72 -4.72
N GLU A 165 -8.09 15.04 -4.72
CA GLU A 165 -8.97 15.70 -3.74
C GLU A 165 -10.43 15.34 -3.99
N GLU A 166 -10.86 15.36 -5.26
CA GLU A 166 -12.21 14.94 -5.66
C GLU A 166 -12.52 13.52 -5.18
N LEU A 167 -11.58 12.59 -5.34
CA LEU A 167 -11.73 11.20 -4.90
C LEU A 167 -11.74 10.99 -3.38
N PHE A 168 -11.37 11.99 -2.57
CA PHE A 168 -11.50 11.91 -1.12
C PHE A 168 -12.85 12.42 -0.60
N GLU A 169 -13.65 13.07 -1.45
CA GLU A 169 -14.98 13.59 -1.12
C GLU A 169 -16.12 12.65 -1.56
N VAL A 170 -15.79 11.57 -2.27
CA VAL A 170 -16.74 10.51 -2.68
C VAL A 170 -16.99 9.55 -1.52
#